data_AF-A0A0D6JK96-F1
#
_entry.id   AF-A0A0D6JK96-F1
#
_cell.length_a   1.000
_cell.length_b   1.000
_cell.length_c   1.000
_cell.angle_alpha   90.00
_cell.angle_beta   90.00
_cell.angle_gamma   90.00
#
_symmetry.space_group_name_H-M   'P 1'
#
loop_
_entity.id
_entity.type
_entity.pdbx_description
1 polymer ?
#
loop_
_entity_poly.entity_id
_entity_poly.type
_entity_poly.pdbx_seq_one_letter_code
_entity_poly.pdbx_strand_id
1 'polypeptide(L)'
;MSSPLHFARVPIRLSALARYAGDRDWIPRKRRDGREADAGFDPGRALHHVLDETFGPNALKPFRLMVPRHKDLGTIYAYTAWPKDELLAIAAETAVPEFAADHILRLVDLDTKPMPETWTEGKRLAFDVRVRPVSRIRTELPNPNPKRPAYKPGSEVDVFLLEAQRNHPDGRTRLVDGTPTASGMMIAGRDRPTVYRDWLAARLDGAAEVDHEHTDLTAFQRSRVSRGGASVEGPDATFHGELSVTDPERFHALLARGIGRHLSFGFGMLLLRPPRRR
;
A
#
# COMPACT_ATOMS: atom_id res chain seq x y z
N MET A 1 18.98 -0.98 -20.41
CA MET A 1 19.04 0.38 -19.86
C MET A 1 17.70 0.63 -19.19
N SER A 2 17.71 0.62 -17.86
CA SER A 2 16.55 0.91 -17.03
C SER A 2 16.03 2.34 -17.28
N SER A 3 14.71 2.53 -17.24
CA SER A 3 14.10 3.86 -17.36
C SER A 3 14.53 4.78 -16.20
N PRO A 4 14.63 6.10 -16.41
CA PRO A 4 15.00 7.02 -15.33
C PRO A 4 14.01 6.89 -14.16
N LEU A 5 14.56 6.85 -12.95
CA LEU A 5 13.78 6.72 -11.72
C LEU A 5 14.34 7.68 -10.68
N HIS A 6 13.45 8.48 -10.09
CA HIS A 6 13.77 9.41 -9.03
C HIS A 6 12.99 9.04 -7.77
N PHE A 7 13.59 9.37 -6.63
CA PHE A 7 12.94 9.31 -5.32
C PHE A 7 12.55 10.73 -4.93
N ALA A 8 11.24 10.98 -4.89
CA ALA A 8 10.68 12.28 -4.59
C ALA A 8 10.28 12.40 -3.12
N ARG A 9 10.39 13.62 -2.59
CA ARG A 9 9.88 14.05 -1.29
C ARG A 9 9.00 15.28 -1.50
N VAL A 10 7.74 15.20 -1.09
CA VAL A 10 6.77 16.31 -1.16
C VAL A 10 6.11 16.51 0.20
N PRO A 11 6.40 17.59 0.94
CA PRO A 11 5.69 17.87 2.18
C PRO A 11 4.25 18.29 1.93
N ILE A 12 3.36 17.96 2.87
CA ILE A 12 1.93 18.18 2.75
C ILE A 12 1.30 18.65 4.07
N ARG A 13 0.36 19.59 4.01
CA ARG A 13 -0.49 19.97 5.14
C ARG A 13 -1.75 19.11 5.19
N LEU A 14 -1.87 18.31 6.24
CA LEU A 14 -2.94 17.32 6.38
C LEU A 14 -4.30 17.94 6.68
N SER A 15 -4.33 19.01 7.48
CA SER A 15 -5.56 19.76 7.77
C SER A 15 -6.14 20.41 6.51
N ALA A 16 -5.28 21.00 5.67
CA ALA A 16 -5.69 21.57 4.39
C ALA A 16 -6.25 20.49 3.45
N LEU A 17 -5.56 19.34 3.35
CA LEU A 17 -6.02 18.20 2.57
C LEU A 17 -7.39 17.70 3.08
N ALA A 18 -7.56 17.54 4.39
CA ALA A 18 -8.80 17.04 4.99
C ALA A 18 -9.97 18.00 4.76
N ARG A 19 -9.74 19.31 4.94
CA ARG A 19 -10.74 20.35 4.68
C ARG A 19 -11.20 20.31 3.22
N TYR A 20 -10.25 20.34 2.29
CA TYR A 20 -10.55 20.33 0.87
C TYR A 20 -11.26 19.06 0.42
N ALA A 21 -10.87 17.90 0.95
CA ALA A 21 -11.55 16.64 0.69
C ALA A 21 -13.01 16.64 1.17
N GLY A 22 -13.30 17.33 2.28
CA GLY A 22 -14.66 17.57 2.75
C GLY A 22 -15.44 18.46 1.78
N ASP A 23 -14.85 19.58 1.35
CA ASP A 23 -15.49 20.54 0.44
C ASP A 23 -15.77 19.94 -0.95
N ARG A 24 -14.94 19.00 -1.42
CA ARG A 24 -15.08 18.30 -2.71
C ARG A 24 -15.89 17.01 -2.66
N ASP A 25 -16.53 16.69 -1.52
CA ASP A 25 -17.29 15.45 -1.30
C ASP A 25 -16.48 14.16 -1.59
N TRP A 26 -15.18 14.20 -1.33
CA TRP A 26 -14.29 13.03 -1.50
C TRP A 26 -14.42 12.02 -0.35
N ILE A 27 -15.12 12.40 0.72
CA ILE A 27 -15.44 11.55 1.85
C ILE A 27 -16.74 10.78 1.53
N PRO A 28 -16.70 9.45 1.36
CA PRO A 28 -17.89 8.69 1.03
C PRO A 28 -18.95 8.78 2.12
N ARG A 29 -20.19 9.12 1.73
CA ARG A 29 -21.35 9.16 2.63
C ARG A 29 -22.04 7.79 2.82
N LYS A 30 -21.69 6.79 2.00
CA LYS A 30 -22.36 5.48 1.96
C LYS A 30 -21.42 4.31 2.23
N ARG A 31 -21.86 3.38 3.08
CA ARG A 31 -21.24 2.05 3.22
C ARG A 31 -21.62 1.13 2.06
N ARG A 32 -20.84 0.07 1.87
CA ARG A 32 -21.12 -0.98 0.86
C ARG A 32 -22.48 -1.69 1.09
N ASP A 33 -23.04 -1.62 2.30
CA ASP A 33 -24.36 -2.17 2.65
C ASP A 33 -25.52 -1.18 2.42
N GLY A 34 -25.26 -0.02 1.81
CA GLY A 34 -26.26 1.00 1.50
C GLY A 34 -26.65 1.89 2.68
N ARG A 35 -26.12 1.66 3.89
CA ARG A 35 -26.37 2.50 5.05
C ARG A 35 -25.54 3.77 4.98
N GLU A 36 -26.16 4.90 5.32
CA GLU A 36 -25.45 6.15 5.55
C GLU A 36 -24.57 5.99 6.78
N ALA A 37 -23.27 6.15 6.59
CA ALA A 37 -22.33 6.34 7.67
C ALA A 37 -21.10 7.00 7.05
N ASP A 38 -20.60 8.01 7.73
CA ASP A 38 -19.33 8.62 7.40
C ASP A 38 -18.26 7.52 7.30
N ALA A 39 -17.73 7.30 6.09
CA ALA A 39 -16.69 6.31 5.86
C ALA A 39 -15.36 6.72 6.52
N GLY A 40 -15.28 7.94 7.05
CA GLY A 40 -14.09 8.56 7.58
C GLY A 40 -13.21 9.13 6.46
N PHE A 41 -12.41 10.12 6.81
CA PHE A 41 -11.41 10.68 5.91
C PHE A 41 -10.37 9.63 5.52
N ASP A 42 -10.18 9.42 4.21
CA ASP A 42 -9.18 8.54 3.61
C ASP A 42 -8.10 9.39 2.94
N PRO A 43 -6.95 9.62 3.61
CA PRO A 43 -5.86 10.42 3.06
C PRO A 43 -5.32 9.84 1.74
N GLY A 44 -5.34 8.51 1.57
CA GLY A 44 -4.83 7.86 0.37
C GLY A 44 -5.65 8.25 -0.86
N ARG A 45 -6.98 8.29 -0.72
CA ARG A 45 -7.87 8.73 -1.80
C ARG A 45 -7.77 10.23 -2.07
N ALA A 46 -7.74 11.06 -1.03
CA ALA A 46 -7.58 12.50 -1.23
C ALA A 46 -6.25 12.80 -1.94
N LEU A 47 -5.16 12.15 -1.52
CA LEU A 47 -3.85 12.25 -2.16
C LEU A 47 -3.87 11.78 -3.61
N HIS A 48 -4.55 10.68 -3.93
CA HIS A 48 -4.68 10.24 -5.32
C HIS A 48 -5.21 11.34 -6.23
N HIS A 49 -6.27 12.03 -5.80
CA HIS A 49 -6.85 13.13 -6.57
C HIS A 49 -5.92 14.34 -6.63
N VAL A 50 -5.39 14.80 -5.48
CA VAL A 50 -4.46 15.94 -5.46
C VAL A 50 -3.23 15.69 -6.33
N LEU A 51 -2.61 14.52 -6.24
CA LEU A 51 -1.40 14.20 -6.98
C LEU A 51 -1.67 14.07 -8.49
N ASP A 52 -2.75 13.40 -8.89
CA ASP A 52 -3.10 13.26 -10.30
C ASP A 52 -3.51 14.61 -10.93
N GLU A 53 -4.24 15.47 -10.19
CA GLU A 53 -4.62 16.81 -10.66
C GLU A 53 -3.43 17.79 -10.68
N THR A 54 -2.41 17.60 -9.83
CA THR A 54 -1.22 18.48 -9.76
C THR A 54 -0.14 18.08 -10.76
N PHE A 55 0.13 16.79 -10.92
CA PHE A 55 1.29 16.30 -11.67
C PHE A 55 0.92 15.41 -12.86
N GLY A 56 -0.36 15.06 -13.00
CA GLY A 56 -0.82 14.09 -13.97
C GLY A 56 -0.82 12.65 -13.45
N PRO A 57 -1.48 11.74 -14.20
CA PRO A 57 -1.72 10.38 -13.75
C PRO A 57 -0.43 9.58 -13.61
N ASN A 58 -0.26 8.95 -12.44
CA ASN A 58 0.91 8.14 -12.09
C ASN A 58 2.24 8.91 -11.97
N ALA A 59 2.20 10.25 -11.89
CA ALA A 59 3.41 11.06 -11.78
C ALA A 59 4.24 10.73 -10.52
N LEU A 60 3.56 10.63 -9.38
CA LEU A 60 4.15 10.26 -8.09
C LEU A 60 3.56 8.92 -7.61
N LYS A 61 3.99 7.81 -8.21
CA LYS A 61 3.47 6.48 -7.92
C LYS A 61 4.52 5.38 -8.11
N PRO A 62 4.62 4.41 -7.18
CA PRO A 62 3.90 4.34 -5.91
C PRO A 62 4.36 5.43 -4.94
N PHE A 63 3.51 5.73 -3.95
CA PHE A 63 3.86 6.69 -2.90
C PHE A 63 3.58 6.14 -1.49
N ARG A 64 4.18 6.79 -0.49
CA ARG A 64 3.98 6.56 0.93
C ARG A 64 3.79 7.91 1.62
N LEU A 65 2.66 8.09 2.28
CA LEU A 65 2.47 9.18 3.24
C LEU A 65 3.08 8.78 4.59
N MET A 66 3.99 9.61 5.11
CA MET A 66 4.53 9.54 6.46
C MET A 66 4.06 10.75 7.27
N VAL A 67 3.44 10.49 8.42
CA VAL A 67 2.88 11.52 9.29
C VAL A 67 3.57 11.43 10.65
N PRO A 68 4.38 12.44 11.04
CA PRO A 68 4.87 12.53 12.41
C PRO A 68 3.72 12.66 13.40
N ARG A 69 3.86 12.10 14.59
CA ARG A 69 2.81 12.16 15.62
C ARG A 69 2.48 13.62 15.96
N HIS A 70 1.19 13.94 16.02
CA HIS A 70 0.66 15.27 16.39
C HIS A 70 1.14 16.44 15.52
N LYS A 71 1.53 16.18 14.27
CA LYS A 71 1.91 17.24 13.32
C LYS A 71 0.92 17.33 12.18
N ASP A 72 0.60 18.57 11.81
CA ASP A 72 -0.16 18.88 10.60
C ASP A 72 0.65 18.63 9.32
N LEU A 73 1.97 18.82 9.40
CA LEU A 73 2.88 18.60 8.29
C LEU A 73 3.27 17.12 8.20
N GLY A 74 2.82 16.47 7.11
CA GLY A 74 3.28 15.15 6.68
C GLY A 74 4.26 15.24 5.51
N THR A 75 4.78 14.09 5.10
CA THR A 75 5.67 13.96 3.94
C THR A 75 5.22 12.81 3.06
N ILE A 76 5.06 13.09 1.78
CA ILE A 76 4.90 12.07 0.74
C ILE A 76 6.29 11.71 0.23
N TYR A 77 6.62 10.43 0.30
CA TYR A 77 7.71 9.86 -0.48
C TYR A 77 7.11 9.15 -1.69
N ALA A 78 7.75 9.26 -2.86
CA ALA A 78 7.26 8.60 -4.07
C ALA A 78 8.40 8.20 -5.01
N TYR A 79 8.14 7.19 -5.84
CA TYR A 79 8.93 6.95 -7.04
C TYR A 79 8.29 7.67 -8.23
N THR A 80 9.13 8.20 -9.12
CA THR A 80 8.72 9.04 -10.25
C THR A 80 9.73 8.92 -11.39
N ALA A 81 9.27 9.03 -12.64
CA ALA A 81 10.16 9.11 -13.79
C ALA A 81 10.75 10.53 -13.96
N TRP A 82 10.08 11.55 -13.42
CA TRP A 82 10.37 12.96 -13.65
C TRP A 82 11.34 13.53 -12.61
N PRO A 83 12.33 14.33 -13.03
CA PRO A 83 13.15 15.14 -12.14
C PRO A 83 12.34 16.30 -11.54
N LYS A 84 12.90 16.95 -10.51
CA LYS A 84 12.30 18.08 -9.79
C LYS A 84 11.77 19.18 -10.71
N ASP A 85 12.59 19.66 -11.65
CA ASP A 85 12.25 20.83 -12.45
C ASP A 85 11.06 20.56 -13.37
N GLU A 86 10.96 19.35 -13.92
CA GLU A 86 9.80 18.92 -14.71
C GLU A 86 8.54 18.81 -13.86
N LEU A 87 8.62 18.26 -12.64
CA LEU A 87 7.48 18.22 -11.72
C LEU A 87 6.98 19.61 -11.35
N LEU A 88 7.91 20.56 -11.13
CA LEU A 88 7.56 21.96 -10.83
C LEU A 88 6.94 22.66 -12.04
N ALA A 89 7.46 22.41 -13.25
CA ALA A 89 6.89 22.95 -14.49
C ALA A 89 5.45 22.44 -14.71
N ILE A 90 5.22 21.12 -14.57
CA ILE A 90 3.88 20.54 -14.68
C ILE A 90 2.95 21.16 -13.64
N ALA A 91 3.37 21.24 -12.38
CA ALA A 91 2.53 21.82 -11.33
C ALA A 91 2.23 23.30 -11.57
N ALA A 92 3.15 24.08 -12.15
CA ALA A 92 2.89 25.47 -12.51
C ALA A 92 1.84 25.62 -13.62
N GLU A 93 1.72 24.63 -14.51
CA GLU A 93 0.77 24.62 -15.62
C GLU A 93 -0.61 24.08 -15.22
N THR A 94 -0.67 23.05 -14.35
CA THR A 94 -1.89 22.26 -14.14
C THR A 94 -2.46 22.34 -12.73
N ALA A 95 -1.65 22.65 -11.71
CA ALA A 95 -2.11 22.60 -10.34
C ALA A 95 -3.10 23.74 -10.06
N VAL A 96 -4.24 23.37 -9.46
CA VAL A 96 -5.20 24.37 -8.98
C VAL A 96 -4.62 25.12 -7.77
N PRO A 97 -5.03 26.39 -7.52
CA PRO A 97 -4.45 27.22 -6.46
C PRO A 97 -4.45 26.58 -5.07
N GLU A 98 -5.46 25.76 -4.76
CA GLU A 98 -5.59 25.07 -3.46
C GLU A 98 -4.57 23.92 -3.28
N PHE A 99 -4.09 23.33 -4.37
CA PHE A 99 -3.01 22.33 -4.34
C PHE A 99 -1.63 22.97 -4.34
N ALA A 100 -1.51 24.08 -5.06
CA ALA A 100 -0.29 24.86 -5.22
C ALA A 100 -0.10 25.90 -4.10
N ALA A 101 0.87 26.82 -4.31
CA ALA A 101 1.19 27.93 -3.41
C ALA A 101 1.36 27.53 -1.92
N ASP A 102 1.88 26.32 -1.70
CA ASP A 102 2.10 25.74 -0.38
C ASP A 102 0.84 25.51 0.48
N HIS A 103 -0.37 25.53 -0.09
CA HIS A 103 -1.61 25.31 0.64
C HIS A 103 -1.75 23.86 1.10
N ILE A 104 -1.95 22.94 0.17
CA ILE A 104 -1.95 21.50 0.45
C ILE A 104 -0.54 20.95 0.25
N LEU A 105 0.01 21.04 -0.96
CA LEU A 105 1.37 20.58 -1.26
C LEU A 105 2.35 21.73 -1.08
N ARG A 106 3.42 21.49 -0.31
CA ARG A 106 4.51 22.47 -0.17
C ARG A 106 5.51 22.29 -1.29
N LEU A 107 5.16 22.79 -2.48
CA LEU A 107 5.97 22.65 -3.70
C LEU A 107 7.32 23.35 -3.58
N VAL A 108 7.42 24.41 -2.78
CA VAL A 108 8.72 25.07 -2.48
C VAL A 108 9.73 24.10 -1.86
N ASP A 109 9.24 23.12 -1.10
CA ASP A 109 10.05 22.10 -0.43
C ASP A 109 10.05 20.78 -1.20
N LEU A 110 9.52 20.73 -2.42
CA LEU A 110 9.59 19.54 -3.28
C LEU A 110 11.05 19.26 -3.62
N ASP A 111 11.42 18.00 -3.51
CA ASP A 111 12.77 17.56 -3.83
C ASP A 111 12.77 16.18 -4.49
N THR A 112 13.77 15.94 -5.34
CA THR A 112 13.97 14.66 -6.01
C THR A 112 15.44 14.31 -6.02
N LYS A 113 15.77 13.04 -5.84
CA LYS A 113 17.11 12.52 -6.15
C LYS A 113 17.01 11.39 -7.17
N PRO A 114 17.97 11.26 -8.11
CA PRO A 114 18.04 10.08 -8.95
C PRO A 114 18.25 8.82 -8.10
N MET A 115 17.61 7.72 -8.51
CA MET A 115 17.91 6.38 -8.03
C MET A 115 19.05 5.79 -8.85
N PRO A 116 19.78 4.78 -8.32
CA PRO A 116 20.78 4.07 -9.10
C PRO A 116 20.20 3.55 -10.43
N GLU A 117 20.91 3.82 -11.53
CA GLU A 117 20.55 3.31 -12.87
C GLU A 117 20.82 1.81 -13.01
N THR A 118 21.72 1.28 -12.17
CA THR A 118 22.10 -0.12 -12.14
C THR A 118 22.07 -0.65 -10.71
N TRP A 119 21.62 -1.90 -10.58
CA TRP A 119 21.67 -2.67 -9.35
C TRP A 119 22.61 -3.86 -9.52
N THR A 120 23.11 -4.39 -8.41
CA THR A 120 23.99 -5.56 -8.42
C THR A 120 23.20 -6.77 -7.93
N GLU A 121 23.25 -7.87 -8.66
CA GLU A 121 22.74 -9.16 -8.18
C GLU A 121 23.43 -9.54 -6.86
N GLY A 122 22.69 -10.13 -5.93
CA GLY A 122 23.15 -10.42 -4.57
C GLY A 122 23.26 -9.19 -3.65
N LYS A 123 22.97 -7.98 -4.13
CA LYS A 123 22.98 -6.79 -3.28
C LYS A 123 21.93 -6.90 -2.18
N ARG A 124 22.37 -6.93 -0.93
CA ARG A 124 21.51 -6.91 0.25
C ARG A 124 21.04 -5.49 0.57
N LEU A 125 19.74 -5.35 0.80
CA LEU A 125 19.07 -4.09 1.17
C LEU A 125 18.04 -4.37 2.26
N ALA A 126 17.90 -3.47 3.22
CA ALA A 126 16.73 -3.46 4.08
C ALA A 126 15.60 -2.66 3.43
N PHE A 127 14.36 -2.89 3.86
CA PHE A 127 13.20 -2.16 3.34
C PHE A 127 12.11 -1.89 4.39
N ASP A 128 11.30 -0.86 4.10
CA ASP A 128 9.94 -0.68 4.64
C ASP A 128 8.94 -0.79 3.48
N VAL A 129 7.82 -1.48 3.69
CA VAL A 129 6.72 -1.46 2.72
C VAL A 129 5.38 -1.59 3.44
N ARG A 130 4.44 -0.69 3.11
CA ARG A 130 3.03 -0.82 3.49
C ARG A 130 2.24 -1.40 2.32
N VAL A 131 1.52 -2.49 2.55
CA VAL A 131 0.80 -3.25 1.53
C VAL A 131 -0.62 -3.61 1.96
N ARG A 132 -1.47 -3.93 0.98
CA ARG A 132 -2.73 -4.66 1.21
C ARG A 132 -2.55 -6.10 0.70
N PRO A 133 -2.30 -7.08 1.59
CA PRO A 133 -2.08 -8.47 1.22
C PRO A 133 -3.41 -9.12 0.83
N VAL A 134 -3.83 -8.87 -0.39
CA VAL A 134 -5.07 -9.37 -0.98
C VAL A 134 -4.79 -10.11 -2.29
N SER A 135 -5.67 -11.05 -2.63
CA SER A 135 -5.73 -11.66 -3.95
C SER A 135 -7.13 -11.56 -4.52
N ARG A 136 -7.21 -11.46 -5.85
CA ARG A 136 -8.47 -11.40 -6.57
C ARG A 136 -8.95 -12.81 -6.83
N ILE A 137 -10.13 -13.15 -6.33
CA ILE A 137 -10.73 -14.47 -6.58
C ILE A 137 -11.33 -14.53 -7.98
N ARG A 138 -11.24 -15.70 -8.62
CA ARG A 138 -11.81 -15.96 -9.95
C ARG A 138 -13.17 -16.64 -9.87
N THR A 139 -13.41 -17.38 -8.79
CA THR A 139 -14.66 -18.07 -8.49
C THR A 139 -15.29 -17.46 -7.25
N GLU A 140 -16.59 -17.70 -7.07
CA GLU A 140 -17.28 -17.32 -5.84
C GLU A 140 -16.66 -18.03 -4.63
N LEU A 141 -16.57 -17.32 -3.51
CA LEU A 141 -16.02 -17.85 -2.26
C LEU A 141 -16.97 -17.51 -1.10
N PRO A 142 -17.40 -18.49 -0.28
CA PRO A 142 -18.25 -18.23 0.87
C PRO A 142 -17.61 -17.22 1.82
N ASN A 143 -18.42 -16.36 2.45
CA ASN A 143 -17.90 -15.43 3.44
C ASN A 143 -17.70 -16.16 4.78
N PRO A 144 -16.53 -16.03 5.45
CA PRO A 144 -16.35 -16.56 6.79
C PRO A 144 -17.38 -16.04 7.80
N ASN A 145 -17.87 -14.80 7.61
CA ASN A 145 -18.96 -14.24 8.38
C ASN A 145 -20.30 -14.54 7.68
N PRO A 146 -21.18 -15.39 8.25
CA PRO A 146 -22.44 -15.79 7.62
C PRO A 146 -23.43 -14.64 7.45
N LYS A 147 -23.25 -13.52 8.17
CA LYS A 147 -24.09 -12.31 8.03
C LYS A 147 -23.70 -11.45 6.82
N ARG A 148 -22.59 -11.76 6.14
CA ARG A 148 -22.11 -11.03 4.97
C ARG A 148 -22.29 -11.88 3.71
N PRO A 149 -22.60 -11.27 2.56
CA PRO A 149 -22.72 -12.02 1.31
C PRO A 149 -21.39 -12.67 0.93
N ALA A 150 -21.48 -13.77 0.17
CA ALA A 150 -20.33 -14.43 -0.44
C ALA A 150 -19.50 -13.44 -1.27
N TYR A 151 -18.20 -13.71 -1.37
CA TYR A 151 -17.31 -12.96 -2.22
C TYR A 151 -17.56 -13.39 -3.67
N LYS A 152 -18.01 -12.45 -4.51
CA LYS A 152 -18.20 -12.67 -5.95
C LYS A 152 -16.86 -12.76 -6.69
N PRO A 153 -16.80 -13.42 -7.85
CA PRO A 153 -15.66 -13.31 -8.77
C PRO A 153 -15.21 -11.87 -8.97
N GLY A 154 -13.89 -11.65 -8.98
CA GLY A 154 -13.29 -10.32 -9.05
C GLY A 154 -13.14 -9.60 -7.71
N SER A 155 -13.68 -10.13 -6.61
CA SER A 155 -13.48 -9.58 -5.26
C SER A 155 -12.02 -9.70 -4.83
N GLU A 156 -11.51 -8.66 -4.18
CA GLU A 156 -10.22 -8.70 -3.48
C GLU A 156 -10.46 -9.23 -2.07
N VAL A 157 -9.81 -10.35 -1.75
CA VAL A 157 -9.94 -11.05 -0.46
C VAL A 157 -8.58 -11.11 0.21
N ASP A 158 -8.56 -10.91 1.52
CA ASP A 158 -7.40 -11.11 2.39
C ASP A 158 -6.77 -12.49 2.14
N VAL A 159 -5.48 -12.53 1.82
CA VAL A 159 -4.80 -13.79 1.48
C VAL A 159 -4.72 -14.77 2.64
N PHE A 160 -4.79 -14.31 3.88
CA PHE A 160 -4.91 -15.20 5.04
C PHE A 160 -6.25 -15.93 5.07
N LEU A 161 -7.34 -15.23 4.69
CA LEU A 161 -8.65 -15.87 4.59
C LEU A 161 -8.69 -16.84 3.41
N LEU A 162 -8.04 -16.50 2.29
CA LEU A 162 -7.93 -17.41 1.16
C LEU A 162 -7.15 -18.68 1.49
N GLU A 163 -6.02 -18.54 2.18
CA GLU A 163 -5.23 -19.65 2.68
C GLU A 163 -6.10 -20.55 3.58
N ALA A 164 -6.75 -19.96 4.57
CA ALA A 164 -7.61 -20.70 5.49
C ALA A 164 -8.75 -21.44 4.76
N GLN A 165 -9.40 -20.82 3.78
CA GLN A 165 -10.54 -21.44 3.10
C GLN A 165 -10.16 -22.46 2.04
N ARG A 166 -9.01 -22.30 1.36
CA ARG A 166 -8.61 -23.17 0.25
C ARG A 166 -7.75 -24.33 0.69
N ASN A 167 -6.84 -24.07 1.62
CA ASN A 167 -5.80 -25.03 2.01
C ASN A 167 -6.06 -25.62 3.40
N HIS A 168 -6.88 -24.95 4.22
CA HIS A 168 -7.19 -25.39 5.59
C HIS A 168 -8.70 -25.31 5.92
N PRO A 169 -9.60 -25.82 5.04
CA PRO A 169 -11.05 -25.57 5.11
C PRO A 169 -11.71 -26.05 6.41
N ASP A 170 -11.12 -27.06 7.07
CA ASP A 170 -11.58 -27.58 8.36
C ASP A 170 -11.26 -26.64 9.54
N GLY A 171 -10.52 -25.56 9.28
CA GLY A 171 -9.94 -24.67 10.28
C GLY A 171 -10.81 -23.59 10.89
N ARG A 172 -12.09 -23.87 11.11
CA ARG A 172 -12.81 -23.13 12.15
C ARG A 172 -12.57 -23.82 13.48
N THR A 173 -12.14 -23.06 14.48
CA THR A 173 -12.21 -23.50 15.88
C THR A 173 -13.65 -23.91 16.18
N ARG A 174 -13.85 -25.19 16.51
CA ARG A 174 -15.13 -25.74 16.96
C ARG A 174 -15.04 -25.94 18.46
N LEU A 175 -16.19 -25.98 19.13
CA LEU A 175 -16.24 -26.44 20.51
C LEU A 175 -16.50 -27.95 20.49
N VAL A 176 -15.59 -28.73 21.07
CA VAL A 176 -15.82 -30.14 21.42
C VAL A 176 -15.84 -30.18 22.95
N ASP A 177 -16.98 -30.54 23.52
CA ASP A 177 -17.21 -30.56 24.98
C ASP A 177 -16.84 -29.25 25.68
N GLY A 178 -17.15 -28.11 25.04
CA GLY A 178 -16.82 -26.77 25.56
C GLY A 178 -15.36 -26.34 25.37
N THR A 179 -14.50 -27.21 24.85
CA THR A 179 -13.08 -26.90 24.57
C THR A 179 -12.90 -26.45 23.12
N PRO A 180 -12.26 -25.30 22.86
CA PRO A 180 -11.94 -24.86 21.51
C PRO A 180 -10.93 -25.79 20.83
N THR A 181 -11.26 -26.34 19.67
CA THR A 181 -10.32 -27.08 18.84
C THR A 181 -9.35 -26.14 18.14
N ALA A 182 -8.11 -26.59 17.95
CA ALA A 182 -7.16 -25.89 17.10
C ALA A 182 -7.73 -25.82 15.67
N SER A 183 -7.76 -24.61 15.10
CA SER A 183 -8.07 -24.45 13.66
C SER A 183 -7.03 -25.18 12.80
N GLY A 184 -7.40 -25.69 11.62
CA GLY A 184 -6.49 -26.18 10.59
C GLY A 184 -5.29 -25.25 10.32
N MET A 185 -5.48 -23.93 10.33
CA MET A 185 -4.38 -22.96 10.25
C MET A 185 -3.39 -23.10 11.42
N MET A 186 -3.89 -23.24 12.65
CA MET A 186 -3.08 -23.44 13.85
C MET A 186 -2.38 -24.80 13.85
N ILE A 187 -3.09 -25.85 13.43
CA ILE A 187 -2.51 -27.21 13.28
C ILE A 187 -1.37 -27.18 12.25
N ALA A 188 -1.55 -26.47 11.14
CA ALA A 188 -0.54 -26.29 10.11
C ALA A 188 0.56 -25.27 10.47
N GLY A 189 0.49 -24.64 11.66
CA GLY A 189 1.44 -23.59 12.06
C GLY A 189 1.40 -22.33 11.18
N ARG A 190 0.32 -22.11 10.44
CA ARG A 190 0.14 -20.99 9.51
C ARG A 190 -0.48 -19.80 10.22
N ASP A 191 0.34 -18.88 10.72
CA ASP A 191 -0.14 -17.60 11.23
C ASP A 191 -0.25 -16.52 10.13
N ARG A 192 -0.91 -15.41 10.46
CA ARG A 192 -1.10 -14.30 9.50
C ARG A 192 0.21 -13.66 9.04
N PRO A 193 1.17 -13.33 9.92
CA PRO A 193 2.50 -12.88 9.50
C PRO A 193 3.14 -13.79 8.45
N THR A 194 3.11 -15.11 8.65
CA THR A 194 3.70 -16.08 7.71
C THR A 194 3.02 -16.05 6.36
N VAL A 195 1.68 -16.14 6.31
CA VAL A 195 0.95 -16.07 5.02
C VAL A 195 1.22 -14.75 4.28
N TYR A 196 1.30 -13.64 5.02
CA TYR A 196 1.56 -12.34 4.40
C TYR A 196 3.00 -12.18 3.92
N ARG A 197 3.99 -12.78 4.60
CA ARG A 197 5.38 -12.84 4.12
C ARG A 197 5.50 -13.66 2.86
N ASP A 198 4.88 -14.83 2.79
CA ASP A 198 4.89 -15.65 1.58
C ASP A 198 4.24 -14.91 0.41
N TRP A 199 3.14 -14.20 0.68
CA TRP A 199 2.52 -13.33 -0.32
C TRP A 199 3.47 -12.22 -0.77
N LEU A 200 4.22 -11.60 0.15
CA LEU A 200 5.18 -10.55 -0.17
C LEU A 200 6.31 -11.12 -1.02
N ALA A 201 6.94 -12.22 -0.59
CA ALA A 201 7.98 -12.93 -1.34
C ALA A 201 7.51 -13.25 -2.77
N ALA A 202 6.31 -13.80 -2.94
CA ALA A 202 5.74 -14.08 -4.25
C ALA A 202 5.50 -12.82 -5.13
N ARG A 203 5.43 -11.61 -4.55
CA ARG A 203 5.35 -10.34 -5.31
C ARG A 203 6.71 -9.79 -5.71
N LEU A 204 7.76 -10.16 -5.00
CA LEU A 204 9.15 -9.80 -5.31
C LEU A 204 9.86 -10.86 -6.15
N ASP A 205 9.27 -12.06 -6.25
CA ASP A 205 9.83 -13.19 -7.00
C ASP A 205 10.30 -12.79 -8.40
N GLY A 206 11.49 -13.27 -8.75
CA GLY A 206 12.22 -12.94 -9.97
C GLY A 206 12.85 -11.54 -10.00
N ALA A 207 12.62 -10.66 -9.02
CA ALA A 207 13.28 -9.35 -8.92
C ALA A 207 14.17 -9.26 -7.67
N ALA A 208 13.70 -9.79 -6.54
CA ALA A 208 14.46 -9.91 -5.32
C ALA A 208 13.95 -11.08 -4.46
N GLU A 209 14.85 -11.66 -3.69
CA GLU A 209 14.56 -12.69 -2.69
C GLU A 209 14.39 -12.03 -1.32
N VAL A 210 13.28 -12.32 -0.64
CA VAL A 210 12.99 -11.81 0.71
C VAL A 210 13.68 -12.69 1.75
N ASP A 211 14.43 -12.08 2.66
CA ASP A 211 15.00 -12.75 3.83
C ASP A 211 13.87 -12.97 4.85
N HIS A 212 13.34 -14.19 4.91
CA HIS A 212 12.20 -14.54 5.77
C HIS A 212 12.52 -14.43 7.26
N GLU A 213 13.78 -14.66 7.65
CA GLU A 213 14.21 -14.56 9.06
C GLU A 213 14.30 -13.10 9.51
N HIS A 214 14.65 -12.19 8.59
CA HIS A 214 14.83 -10.77 8.89
C HIS A 214 13.66 -9.90 8.43
N THR A 215 12.52 -10.50 8.07
CA THR A 215 11.32 -9.79 7.61
C THR A 215 10.18 -9.96 8.60
N ASP A 216 9.74 -8.85 9.18
CA ASP A 216 8.74 -8.79 10.23
C ASP A 216 7.51 -8.01 9.79
N LEU A 217 6.32 -8.52 10.14
CA LEU A 217 5.08 -7.75 10.08
C LEU A 217 5.07 -6.78 11.27
N THR A 218 5.45 -5.52 11.04
CA THR A 218 5.65 -4.53 12.11
C THR A 218 4.40 -3.74 12.47
N ALA A 219 3.43 -3.68 11.57
CA ALA A 219 2.10 -3.16 11.88
C ALA A 219 1.03 -3.90 11.09
N PHE A 220 -0.11 -4.12 11.74
CA PHE A 220 -1.30 -4.66 11.10
C PHE A 220 -2.55 -3.98 11.63
N GLN A 221 -3.43 -3.57 10.71
CA GLN A 221 -4.76 -3.10 11.03
C GLN A 221 -5.74 -3.48 9.93
N ARG A 222 -7.03 -3.39 10.23
CA ARG A 222 -8.09 -3.46 9.22
C ARG A 222 -8.49 -2.03 8.87
N SER A 223 -8.03 -1.55 7.73
CA SER A 223 -8.38 -0.20 7.26
C SER A 223 -9.40 -0.25 6.15
N ARG A 224 -10.26 0.77 6.13
CA ARG A 224 -11.19 1.03 5.05
C ARG A 224 -10.51 1.88 3.99
N VAL A 225 -10.70 1.51 2.74
CA VAL A 225 -10.28 2.31 1.60
C VAL A 225 -11.50 2.59 0.74
N SER A 226 -11.64 3.84 0.32
CA SER A 226 -12.74 4.23 -0.54
C SER A 226 -12.50 3.82 -2.00
N ARG A 227 -13.50 3.18 -2.62
CA ARG A 227 -13.49 2.77 -4.02
C ARG A 227 -14.87 2.91 -4.65
N GLY A 228 -14.98 3.70 -5.71
CA GLY A 228 -16.22 3.83 -6.50
C GLY A 228 -17.44 4.20 -5.67
N GLY A 229 -17.27 5.12 -4.71
CA GLY A 229 -18.34 5.55 -3.79
C GLY A 229 -18.64 4.58 -2.64
N ALA A 230 -18.00 3.41 -2.58
CA ALA A 230 -18.15 2.45 -1.48
C ALA A 230 -16.87 2.36 -0.64
N SER A 231 -17.02 2.10 0.66
CA SER A 231 -15.89 1.82 1.56
C SER A 231 -15.63 0.32 1.64
N VAL A 232 -14.42 -0.12 1.27
CA VAL A 232 -14.00 -1.53 1.35
C VAL A 232 -12.98 -1.69 2.48
N GLU A 233 -13.39 -2.42 3.51
CA GLU A 233 -12.54 -2.85 4.60
C GLU A 233 -11.62 -4.00 4.16
N GLY A 234 -10.35 -3.97 4.56
CA GLY A 234 -9.39 -5.02 4.24
C GLY A 234 -8.07 -4.87 5.01
N PRO A 235 -7.11 -5.76 4.78
CA PRO A 235 -5.86 -5.78 5.54
C PRO A 235 -4.95 -4.62 5.12
N ASP A 236 -4.30 -4.05 6.11
CA ASP A 236 -3.30 -3.00 6.00
C ASP A 236 -2.09 -3.44 6.82
N ALA A 237 -1.03 -3.82 6.12
CA ALA A 237 0.13 -4.45 6.69
C ALA A 237 1.37 -3.62 6.37
N THR A 238 2.23 -3.41 7.36
CA THR A 238 3.57 -2.86 7.15
C THR A 238 4.61 -3.90 7.48
N PHE A 239 5.55 -4.09 6.56
CA PHE A 239 6.71 -4.93 6.73
C PHE A 239 7.97 -4.09 6.86
N HIS A 240 8.83 -4.47 7.79
CA HIS A 240 10.25 -4.13 7.74
C HIS A 240 11.00 -5.42 7.46
N GLY A 241 11.93 -5.39 6.50
CA GLY A 241 12.62 -6.61 6.13
C GLY A 241 13.97 -6.40 5.48
N GLU A 242 14.59 -7.50 5.07
CA GLU A 242 15.74 -7.51 4.20
C GLU A 242 15.44 -8.32 2.94
N LEU A 243 16.10 -7.95 1.85
CA LEU A 243 16.04 -8.66 0.58
C LEU A 243 17.41 -8.66 -0.08
N SER A 244 17.58 -9.58 -1.01
CA SER A 244 18.72 -9.65 -1.93
C SER A 244 18.21 -9.47 -3.35
N VAL A 245 18.80 -8.55 -4.11
CA VAL A 245 18.45 -8.35 -5.53
C VAL A 245 18.81 -9.61 -6.32
N THR A 246 17.86 -10.17 -7.09
CA THR A 246 18.10 -11.35 -7.93
C THR A 246 18.21 -11.00 -9.42
N ASP A 247 17.50 -9.97 -9.86
CA ASP A 247 17.57 -9.45 -11.23
C ASP A 247 17.56 -7.91 -11.18
N PRO A 248 18.67 -7.25 -11.53
CA PRO A 248 18.79 -5.79 -11.45
C PRO A 248 17.71 -4.99 -12.20
N GLU A 249 17.36 -5.41 -13.42
CA GLU A 249 16.43 -4.68 -14.29
C GLU A 249 14.99 -4.90 -13.80
N ARG A 250 14.63 -6.12 -13.39
CA ARG A 250 13.33 -6.41 -12.79
C ARG A 250 13.17 -5.76 -11.43
N PHE A 251 14.23 -5.67 -10.63
CA PHE A 251 14.22 -4.94 -9.36
C PHE A 251 13.97 -3.45 -9.58
N HIS A 252 14.66 -2.84 -10.54
CA HIS A 252 14.42 -1.45 -10.91
C HIS A 252 12.97 -1.21 -11.36
N ALA A 253 12.45 -2.06 -12.25
CA ALA A 253 11.06 -2.00 -12.68
C ALA A 253 10.07 -2.22 -11.52
N LEU A 254 10.41 -3.08 -10.55
CA LEU A 254 9.60 -3.34 -9.36
C LEU A 254 9.54 -2.11 -8.45
N LEU A 255 10.63 -1.37 -8.26
CA LEU A 255 10.64 -0.11 -7.51
C LEU A 255 9.70 0.92 -8.17
N ALA A 256 9.84 1.11 -9.48
CA ALA A 256 9.02 2.05 -10.25
C ALA A 256 7.53 1.66 -10.24
N ARG A 257 7.21 0.38 -10.37
CA ARG A 257 5.83 -0.11 -10.41
C ARG A 257 5.19 -0.17 -9.01
N GLY A 258 5.96 -0.53 -8.01
CA GLY A 258 5.49 -0.89 -6.67
C GLY A 258 4.94 -2.32 -6.54
N ILE A 259 4.64 -2.66 -5.29
CA ILE A 259 4.26 -4.01 -4.84
C ILE A 259 2.76 -4.08 -4.53
N GLY A 260 2.09 -5.09 -5.10
CA GLY A 260 0.72 -5.41 -4.69
C GLY A 260 -0.34 -4.59 -5.42
N ARG A 261 -1.33 -4.11 -4.67
CA ARG A 261 -2.47 -3.33 -5.17
C ARG A 261 -2.62 -2.07 -4.34
N HIS A 262 -3.49 -1.16 -4.79
CA HIS A 262 -3.75 0.14 -4.13
C HIS A 262 -2.54 1.09 -4.18
N LEU A 263 -1.75 0.99 -5.25
CA LEU A 263 -0.52 1.74 -5.48
C LEU A 263 -0.74 3.26 -5.54
N SER A 264 -1.90 3.69 -6.03
CA SER A 264 -2.31 5.10 -6.07
C SER A 264 -2.90 5.60 -4.75
N PHE A 265 -2.97 4.77 -3.70
CA PHE A 265 -3.60 5.12 -2.42
C PHE A 265 -2.62 5.04 -1.23
N GLY A 266 -1.31 5.14 -1.49
CA GLY A 266 -0.29 5.14 -0.44
C GLY A 266 0.20 3.74 -0.01
N PHE A 267 0.01 2.73 -0.86
CA PHE A 267 0.47 1.36 -0.65
C PHE A 267 1.50 0.94 -1.71
N GLY A 268 2.30 -0.08 -1.40
CA GLY A 268 3.18 -0.77 -2.34
C GLY A 268 4.47 -0.05 -2.70
N MET A 269 4.73 1.12 -2.11
CA MET A 269 6.05 1.75 -2.25
C MET A 269 7.07 1.02 -1.37
N LEU A 270 8.09 0.44 -2.02
CA LEU A 270 9.21 -0.24 -1.36
C LEU A 270 10.28 0.78 -0.99
N LEU A 271 10.37 1.17 0.28
CA LEU A 271 11.34 2.14 0.77
C LEU A 271 12.65 1.45 1.13
N LEU A 272 13.71 1.69 0.37
CA LEU A 272 15.01 1.07 0.58
C LEU A 272 15.79 1.71 1.73
N ARG A 273 16.53 0.87 2.47
CA ARG A 273 17.35 1.24 3.63
C ARG A 273 18.68 0.46 3.58
N PRO A 274 19.74 0.96 4.22
CA PRO A 274 20.94 0.16 4.44
C PRO A 274 20.60 -1.16 5.15
N PRO A 275 21.23 -2.29 4.78
CA PRO A 275 21.02 -3.55 5.47
C PRO A 275 21.46 -3.44 6.94
N ARG A 276 20.87 -4.25 7.83
CA ARG A 276 21.32 -4.34 9.22
C ARG A 276 22.77 -4.80 9.23
N ARG A 277 23.57 -4.18 10.10
CA ARG A 277 24.93 -4.66 10.35
C ARG A 277 24.82 -6.04 11.00
N ARG A 278 25.55 -7.01 10.45
CA ARG A 278 25.82 -8.27 11.14
C ARG A 278 26.69 -8.02 12.36
#